data_AF-A0A2E6Q0I4-F1
#
_entry.id   AF-A0A2E6Q0I4-F1
#
_cell.length_a   1.000
_cell.length_b   1.000
_cell.length_c   1.000
_cell.angle_alpha   90.00
_cell.angle_beta   90.00
_cell.angle_gamma   90.00
#
_symmetry.space_group_name_H-M   'P 1'
#
loop_
_entity.id
_entity.type
_entity.pdbx_description
1 polymer ?
#
loop_
_entity_poly.entity_id
_entity_poly.type
_entity_poly.pdbx_seq_one_letter_code
_entity_poly.pdbx_strand_id
1 'polypeptide(L)'
;AVGTRWISTSPEGVPGLFDPADFPESHLPQLGDFCTALEVPNNEDISSESPRRTPEVASAMLGSPCLEVDLAIDTDQEFLGLFGGDAGAATAYVELLVLAMSEIFDRDAGTRFAVTYLRLWDDTDPWSAGSTGDELYAFREYWLANMTEVPRDLAHFLSGRGLGGGVAWLGVICNSDYGYALSANLSGFFPYPILDNNGSNWDLMVVTHETGHNCSAPHTHNVGIDQCGCDYGGCPDGVSTDCSAAQLGVATIMSYCHLCPGGIANMRMEFHPTIESDYLIPAVNSASCLVPCPEPCPADVNGDTQVGFDDLVVVLADWGSCSGCAADIDASGVVDFNDLLVLLGDFGPCEDPLPVGVSYYNLAGTNPSVLPDFSGLKPISTGEMLQINLPSTGGAFGTSGLSDDVGAVFTSMIDFPEAGVWTLYTESDDGSKLMVDGALVVDNDGVHGMVEVGGTIEVTEPGPIVVRVEFFERGGGAGLIVRWEGPGVAKAVVPSSAWRPVG
;
A
#
# COMPACT_ATOMS: atom_id res chain seq x y z
N ALA A 1 -32.18 15.23 13.77
CA ALA A 1 -31.78 14.99 12.38
C ALA A 1 -30.31 15.33 12.33
N VAL A 2 -29.48 14.30 12.49
CA VAL A 2 -28.02 14.32 12.62
C VAL A 2 -27.56 13.16 11.72
N GLY A 3 -26.74 13.43 10.71
CA GLY A 3 -26.11 12.43 9.84
C GLY A 3 -24.64 12.84 9.69
N THR A 4 -23.64 11.96 9.66
CA THR A 4 -23.63 10.50 9.45
C THR A 4 -22.33 9.97 10.07
N ARG A 5 -22.39 8.96 10.94
CA ARG A 5 -21.29 8.09 11.36
C ARG A 5 -21.94 6.72 11.53
N TRP A 6 -21.56 5.69 10.77
CA TRP A 6 -22.08 4.35 11.00
C TRP A 6 -20.99 3.28 10.86
N ILE A 7 -20.27 3.13 11.97
CA ILE A 7 -19.80 1.84 12.48
C ILE A 7 -21.03 1.20 13.14
N SER A 8 -21.37 -0.07 12.86
CA SER A 8 -22.41 -0.76 13.64
C SER A 8 -21.78 -1.71 14.65
N THR A 9 -21.36 -1.15 15.78
CA THR A 9 -21.14 -1.89 17.04
C THR A 9 -22.46 -2.46 17.55
N SER A 10 -22.45 -3.71 18.01
CA SER A 10 -23.57 -4.26 18.80
C SER A 10 -23.88 -3.38 20.03
N PRO A 11 -25.06 -3.51 20.66
CA PRO A 11 -25.55 -2.56 21.67
C PRO A 11 -24.70 -2.40 22.95
N GLU A 12 -23.63 -3.17 23.14
CA GLU A 12 -22.85 -3.21 24.38
C GLU A 12 -21.33 -3.04 24.20
N GLY A 13 -20.92 -2.22 23.22
CA GLY A 13 -19.54 -1.81 22.91
C GLY A 13 -18.43 -2.13 23.92
N VAL A 14 -17.51 -3.00 23.50
CA VAL A 14 -16.08 -3.02 23.87
C VAL A 14 -15.32 -3.58 22.65
N PRO A 15 -14.22 -2.95 22.17
CA PRO A 15 -13.34 -3.56 21.17
C PRO A 15 -12.76 -4.86 21.71
N GLY A 16 -12.99 -5.97 21.00
CA GLY A 16 -12.35 -7.25 21.31
C GLY A 16 -10.87 -7.21 20.93
N LEU A 17 -9.99 -7.64 21.84
CA LEU A 17 -8.61 -7.97 21.48
C LEU A 17 -8.63 -9.25 20.64
N PHE A 18 -8.20 -9.13 19.39
CA PHE A 18 -7.94 -10.25 18.50
C PHE A 18 -6.68 -11.00 18.97
N ASP A 19 -6.80 -12.29 19.29
CA ASP A 19 -5.66 -13.18 19.53
C ASP A 19 -5.47 -14.10 18.31
N PRO A 20 -4.40 -13.90 17.51
CA PRO A 20 -4.03 -14.75 16.39
C PRO A 20 -3.90 -16.25 16.71
N ALA A 21 -3.73 -16.61 17.99
CA ALA A 21 -3.56 -18.00 18.41
C ALA A 21 -4.86 -18.82 18.44
N ASP A 22 -6.03 -18.19 18.25
CA ASP A 22 -7.34 -18.84 18.41
C ASP A 22 -7.80 -19.64 17.16
N PHE A 23 -7.06 -19.63 16.06
CA PHE A 23 -7.43 -20.37 14.83
C PHE A 23 -6.33 -21.34 14.33
N PRO A 24 -6.63 -22.65 14.20
CA PRO A 24 -5.72 -23.62 13.60
C PRO A 24 -5.77 -23.61 12.06
N GLU A 25 -4.60 -23.73 11.42
CA GLU A 25 -4.32 -23.84 9.97
C GLU A 25 -5.12 -24.92 9.18
N SER A 26 -6.02 -25.67 9.83
CA SER A 26 -6.64 -26.87 9.25
C SER A 26 -7.83 -26.62 8.31
N HIS A 27 -8.19 -25.39 7.97
CA HIS A 27 -9.31 -25.07 7.09
C HIS A 27 -8.87 -24.42 5.78
N LEU A 28 -8.17 -25.18 4.94
CA LEU A 28 -7.99 -24.82 3.53
C LEU A 28 -9.14 -25.43 2.70
N PRO A 29 -9.97 -24.61 2.01
CA PRO A 29 -11.03 -25.14 1.15
C PRO A 29 -10.45 -25.84 -0.08
N GLN A 30 -11.18 -26.86 -0.56
CA GLN A 30 -10.91 -27.50 -1.86
C GLN A 30 -11.56 -26.67 -2.97
N LEU A 31 -10.84 -26.50 -4.07
CA LEU A 31 -11.00 -25.38 -5.01
C LEU A 31 -11.72 -25.78 -6.30
N GLY A 32 -12.68 -24.95 -6.71
CA GLY A 32 -13.32 -24.87 -8.03
C GLY A 32 -13.55 -23.38 -8.39
N ASP A 33 -13.70 -23.06 -9.69
CA ASP A 33 -13.79 -21.72 -10.32
C ASP A 33 -13.34 -20.54 -9.42
N PHE A 34 -12.06 -20.22 -9.51
CA PHE A 34 -11.30 -19.64 -8.40
C PHE A 34 -11.30 -18.10 -8.35
N CYS A 35 -11.14 -17.40 -9.48
CA CYS A 35 -11.30 -15.94 -9.56
C CYS A 35 -11.72 -15.60 -11.00
N THR A 36 -12.53 -14.55 -11.22
CA THR A 36 -12.90 -14.11 -12.57
C THR A 36 -13.07 -12.59 -12.61
N ALA A 37 -12.45 -11.96 -13.60
CA ALA A 37 -12.73 -10.57 -13.94
C ALA A 37 -13.87 -10.52 -14.97
N LEU A 38 -14.96 -9.83 -14.63
CA LEU A 38 -16.09 -9.64 -15.53
C LEU A 38 -15.93 -8.33 -16.31
N GLU A 39 -16.03 -8.41 -17.63
CA GLU A 39 -16.15 -7.20 -18.46
C GLU A 39 -17.56 -6.61 -18.33
N VAL A 40 -17.64 -5.28 -18.39
CA VAL A 40 -18.94 -4.58 -18.44
C VAL A 40 -19.62 -4.84 -19.79
N PRO A 41 -20.88 -5.31 -19.85
CA PRO A 41 -21.57 -5.56 -21.11
C PRO A 41 -21.76 -4.29 -21.98
N ASN A 42 -21.07 -4.23 -23.13
CA ASN A 42 -21.22 -3.28 -24.27
C ASN A 42 -21.67 -1.82 -23.99
N ASN A 43 -20.70 -0.91 -23.88
CA ASN A 43 -20.67 0.46 -24.44
C ASN A 43 -21.89 1.40 -24.27
N GLU A 44 -22.57 1.36 -23.12
CA GLU A 44 -23.37 2.51 -22.66
C GLU A 44 -22.48 3.42 -21.80
N ASP A 45 -22.61 4.74 -21.99
CA ASP A 45 -21.81 5.77 -21.31
C ASP A 45 -21.68 5.49 -19.80
N ILE A 46 -20.44 5.41 -19.31
CA ILE A 46 -20.06 5.39 -17.88
C ILE A 46 -20.50 6.72 -17.25
N SER A 47 -21.80 6.90 -17.04
CA SER A 47 -22.42 8.20 -16.75
C SER A 47 -23.24 8.24 -15.45
N SER A 48 -23.27 7.16 -14.69
CA SER A 48 -23.88 7.13 -13.36
C SER A 48 -22.83 7.47 -12.29
N GLU A 49 -22.64 8.77 -12.05
CA GLU A 49 -21.78 9.28 -10.98
C GLU A 49 -22.33 8.87 -9.61
N SER A 50 -21.46 8.32 -8.76
CA SER A 50 -21.79 7.91 -7.39
C SER A 50 -22.25 9.07 -6.48
N PRO A 51 -23.09 8.80 -5.45
CA PRO A 51 -23.38 9.75 -4.38
C PRO A 51 -22.09 10.07 -3.60
N ARG A 52 -21.72 11.36 -3.53
CA ARG A 52 -20.40 11.85 -3.08
C ARG A 52 -20.43 12.48 -1.68
N ARG A 53 -19.28 12.44 -0.97
CA ARG A 53 -18.92 13.48 0.00
C ARG A 53 -18.50 14.76 -0.72
N THR A 54 -18.80 15.92 -0.14
CA THR A 54 -18.22 17.20 -0.61
C THR A 54 -16.79 17.33 -0.08
N PRO A 55 -15.80 17.64 -0.93
CA PRO A 55 -14.40 17.69 -0.51
C PRO A 55 -14.12 18.92 0.36
N GLU A 56 -13.35 18.73 1.44
CA GLU A 56 -12.69 19.81 2.18
C GLU A 56 -11.20 19.82 1.81
N VAL A 57 -10.80 20.96 1.21
CA VAL A 57 -9.47 21.48 0.89
C VAL A 57 -8.37 20.47 0.52
N ALA A 58 -8.01 20.46 -0.77
CA ALA A 58 -6.82 19.79 -1.29
C ALA A 58 -5.63 20.76 -1.33
N SER A 59 -4.49 20.38 -0.73
CA SER A 59 -3.19 20.93 -1.12
C SER A 59 -2.43 19.89 -1.94
N ALA A 60 -1.62 20.37 -2.87
CA ALA A 60 -0.86 19.53 -3.79
C ALA A 60 0.60 19.93 -3.73
N MET A 61 1.50 19.00 -3.43
CA MET A 61 2.89 19.03 -3.89
C MET A 61 3.53 17.62 -3.93
N LEU A 62 3.90 17.23 -5.16
CA LEU A 62 4.98 16.33 -5.61
C LEU A 62 4.84 14.79 -5.40
N GLY A 63 4.51 14.10 -6.50
CA GLY A 63 4.04 12.71 -6.54
C GLY A 63 2.53 12.76 -6.76
N SER A 64 1.91 11.81 -7.47
CA SER A 64 0.44 11.83 -7.61
C SER A 64 -0.22 12.00 -6.24
N PRO A 65 -1.20 12.91 -6.06
CA PRO A 65 -1.87 13.05 -4.77
C PRO A 65 -2.42 11.68 -4.38
N CYS A 66 -2.23 11.28 -3.13
CA CYS A 66 -2.96 10.13 -2.58
C CYS A 66 -4.44 10.37 -2.90
N LEU A 67 -5.12 9.41 -3.52
CA LEU A 67 -6.55 9.49 -3.82
C LEU A 67 -7.32 8.51 -2.93
N GLU A 68 -8.38 8.99 -2.28
CA GLU A 68 -9.24 8.19 -1.42
C GLU A 68 -10.39 7.60 -2.23
N VAL A 69 -10.63 6.30 -2.02
CA VAL A 69 -11.76 5.54 -2.53
C VAL A 69 -12.73 5.27 -1.40
N ASP A 70 -13.95 5.80 -1.50
CA ASP A 70 -15.03 5.50 -0.56
C ASP A 70 -15.52 4.05 -0.80
N LEU A 71 -15.26 3.16 0.16
CA LEU A 71 -15.59 1.73 0.08
C LEU A 71 -16.77 1.40 0.98
N ALA A 72 -17.84 0.86 0.37
CA ALA A 72 -18.94 0.27 1.12
C ALA A 72 -18.78 -1.25 1.23
N ILE A 73 -19.04 -1.80 2.40
CA ILE A 73 -18.87 -3.21 2.69
C ILE A 73 -20.18 -3.82 3.14
N ASP A 74 -20.45 -5.00 2.59
CA ASP A 74 -21.59 -5.83 2.96
C ASP A 74 -21.11 -7.25 3.20
N THR A 75 -21.79 -7.98 4.07
CA THR A 75 -21.39 -9.34 4.44
C THR A 75 -22.55 -10.31 4.35
N ASP A 76 -22.32 -11.58 4.69
CA ASP A 76 -23.36 -12.57 4.98
C ASP A 76 -23.35 -12.99 6.46
N GLN A 77 -24.31 -13.83 6.84
CA GLN A 77 -24.35 -14.42 8.17
C GLN A 77 -23.14 -15.30 8.44
N GLU A 78 -22.63 -16.00 7.41
CA GLU A 78 -21.46 -16.86 7.54
C GLU A 78 -20.21 -16.07 7.92
N PHE A 79 -20.01 -14.88 7.36
CA PHE A 79 -18.92 -13.98 7.71
C PHE A 79 -19.00 -13.57 9.18
N LEU A 80 -20.17 -13.11 9.65
CA LEU A 80 -20.35 -12.79 11.08
C LEU A 80 -20.18 -14.05 11.96
N GLY A 81 -20.54 -15.21 11.43
CA GLY A 81 -20.35 -16.52 12.05
C GLY A 81 -18.89 -16.89 12.29
N LEU A 82 -17.94 -16.39 11.50
CA LEU A 82 -16.49 -16.56 11.73
C LEU A 82 -16.07 -16.01 13.09
N PHE A 83 -16.76 -14.96 13.55
CA PHE A 83 -16.53 -14.29 14.82
C PHE A 83 -17.53 -14.72 15.90
N GLY A 84 -18.20 -15.86 15.70
CA GLY A 84 -19.17 -16.39 16.66
C GLY A 84 -20.39 -15.49 16.89
N GLY A 85 -20.70 -14.58 15.95
CA GLY A 85 -21.76 -13.59 16.13
C GLY A 85 -21.31 -12.27 16.74
N ASP A 86 -20.03 -12.11 17.09
CA ASP A 86 -19.52 -10.87 17.69
C ASP A 86 -19.32 -9.78 16.61
N ALA A 87 -20.27 -8.85 16.55
CA ALA A 87 -20.21 -7.73 15.62
C ALA A 87 -19.01 -6.81 15.85
N GLY A 88 -18.54 -6.64 17.10
CA GLY A 88 -17.39 -5.80 17.41
C GLY A 88 -16.09 -6.39 16.87
N ALA A 89 -15.90 -7.71 17.03
CA ALA A 89 -14.75 -8.43 16.47
C ALA A 89 -14.79 -8.44 14.93
N ALA A 90 -15.96 -8.68 14.33
CA ALA A 90 -16.13 -8.66 12.88
C ALA A 90 -15.83 -7.28 12.27
N THR A 91 -16.33 -6.21 12.90
CA THR A 91 -16.03 -4.83 12.48
C THR A 91 -14.55 -4.51 12.57
N ALA A 92 -13.90 -4.81 13.71
CA ALA A 92 -12.47 -4.56 13.87
C ALA A 92 -11.63 -5.32 12.85
N TYR A 93 -12.03 -6.55 12.50
CA TYR A 93 -11.38 -7.32 11.45
C TYR A 93 -11.54 -6.67 10.07
N VAL A 94 -12.74 -6.23 9.71
CA VAL A 94 -12.98 -5.52 8.44
C VAL A 94 -12.14 -4.24 8.36
N GLU A 95 -12.08 -3.47 9.44
CA GLU A 95 -11.23 -2.26 9.51
C GLU A 95 -9.75 -2.59 9.29
N LEU A 96 -9.24 -3.63 9.97
CA LEU A 96 -7.85 -4.08 9.81
C LEU A 96 -7.56 -4.59 8.39
N LEU A 97 -8.48 -5.35 7.81
CA LEU A 97 -8.39 -5.87 6.44
C LEU A 97 -8.34 -4.74 5.41
N VAL A 98 -9.22 -3.75 5.52
CA VAL A 98 -9.25 -2.59 4.62
C VAL A 98 -8.03 -1.70 4.83
N LEU A 99 -7.58 -1.54 6.08
CA LEU A 99 -6.35 -0.80 6.37
C LEU A 99 -5.13 -1.48 5.75
N ALA A 100 -4.98 -2.79 5.89
CA ALA A 100 -3.89 -3.54 5.27
C ALA A 100 -3.97 -3.50 3.73
N MET A 101 -5.17 -3.61 3.15
CA MET A 101 -5.38 -3.40 1.72
C MET A 101 -4.98 -1.98 1.31
N SER A 102 -5.36 -0.97 2.10
CA SER A 102 -5.03 0.42 1.87
C SER A 102 -3.53 0.68 1.96
N GLU A 103 -2.79 0.03 2.87
CA GLU A 103 -1.33 0.10 2.93
C GLU A 103 -0.68 -0.40 1.63
N ILE A 104 -1.21 -1.49 1.06
CA ILE A 104 -0.74 -2.05 -0.21
C ILE A 104 -1.02 -1.09 -1.36
N PHE A 105 -2.25 -0.61 -1.49
CA PHE A 105 -2.64 0.30 -2.58
C PHE A 105 -2.01 1.69 -2.46
N ASP A 106 -1.75 2.18 -1.25
CA ASP A 106 -1.05 3.45 -1.05
C ASP A 106 0.39 3.32 -1.52
N ARG A 107 1.07 2.25 -1.09
CA ARG A 107 2.44 1.91 -1.51
C ARG A 107 2.56 1.73 -3.03
N ASP A 108 1.60 1.02 -3.63
CA ASP A 108 1.72 0.52 -5.02
C ASP A 108 1.01 1.41 -6.05
N ALA A 109 0.02 2.20 -5.64
CA ALA A 109 -0.83 2.99 -6.53
C ALA A 109 -1.15 4.42 -6.03
N GLY A 110 -0.67 4.82 -4.85
CA GLY A 110 -0.99 6.13 -4.24
C GLY A 110 -2.49 6.27 -3.97
N THR A 111 -3.13 5.21 -3.48
CA THR A 111 -4.58 5.15 -3.25
C THR A 111 -4.89 4.61 -1.87
N ARG A 112 -5.78 5.27 -1.12
CA ARG A 112 -6.28 4.79 0.17
C ARG A 112 -7.75 4.45 0.12
N PHE A 113 -8.20 3.59 1.03
CA PHE A 113 -9.59 3.15 1.10
C PHE A 113 -10.21 3.57 2.42
N ALA A 114 -11.34 4.27 2.34
CA ALA A 114 -12.14 4.66 3.49
C ALA A 114 -13.41 3.82 3.56
N VAL A 115 -13.63 3.10 4.67
CA VAL A 115 -14.90 2.39 4.87
C VAL A 115 -16.01 3.41 5.16
N THR A 116 -16.90 3.63 4.20
CA THR A 116 -18.04 4.56 4.36
C THR A 116 -19.28 3.89 4.93
N TYR A 117 -19.35 2.57 4.79
CA TYR A 117 -20.49 1.77 5.19
C TYR A 117 -20.03 0.34 5.48
N LEU A 118 -20.53 -0.24 6.56
CA LEU A 118 -20.38 -1.66 6.87
C LEU A 118 -21.73 -2.23 7.31
N ARG A 119 -22.19 -3.28 6.62
CA ARG A 119 -23.32 -4.08 7.06
C ARG A 119 -22.87 -5.48 7.48
N LEU A 120 -23.20 -5.83 8.72
CA LEU A 120 -23.10 -7.19 9.24
C LEU A 120 -24.51 -7.78 9.34
N TRP A 121 -24.69 -9.01 8.86
CA TRP A 121 -25.97 -9.73 8.95
C TRP A 121 -26.00 -10.63 10.18
N ASP A 122 -26.74 -10.21 11.20
CA ASP A 122 -27.03 -10.99 12.42
C ASP A 122 -28.35 -11.78 12.34
N ASP A 123 -29.11 -11.54 11.28
CA ASP A 123 -30.35 -12.23 10.89
C ASP A 123 -30.21 -12.78 9.45
N THR A 124 -31.26 -13.43 8.94
CA THR A 124 -31.27 -14.02 7.60
C THR A 124 -30.97 -13.00 6.49
N ASP A 125 -29.84 -13.17 5.83
CA ASP A 125 -29.40 -12.38 4.68
C ASP A 125 -30.06 -12.85 3.36
N PRO A 126 -30.07 -12.01 2.29
CA PRO A 126 -30.69 -12.35 1.01
C PRO A 126 -29.78 -13.18 0.09
N TRP A 127 -28.56 -13.51 0.50
CA TRP A 127 -27.51 -14.08 -0.35
C TRP A 127 -27.66 -15.60 -0.42
N SER A 128 -27.85 -16.13 -1.63
CA SER A 128 -28.20 -17.57 -1.79
C SER A 128 -27.72 -18.20 -3.08
N ALA A 129 -27.05 -17.43 -3.94
CA ALA A 129 -26.51 -17.93 -5.19
C ALA A 129 -25.34 -18.89 -4.94
N GLY A 130 -25.18 -19.88 -5.82
CA GLY A 130 -24.25 -21.00 -5.59
C GLY A 130 -22.82 -20.76 -6.06
N SER A 131 -22.54 -19.63 -6.72
CA SER A 131 -21.24 -19.29 -7.29
C SER A 131 -20.90 -17.83 -6.99
N THR A 132 -19.62 -17.50 -6.96
CA THR A 132 -19.15 -16.11 -6.82
C THR A 132 -19.75 -15.20 -7.89
N GLY A 133 -19.74 -15.63 -9.16
CA GLY A 133 -20.30 -14.87 -10.27
C GLY A 133 -21.80 -14.58 -10.12
N ASP A 134 -22.62 -15.60 -9.88
CA ASP A 134 -24.06 -15.41 -9.70
C ASP A 134 -24.38 -14.57 -8.46
N GLU A 135 -23.61 -14.72 -7.38
CA GLU A 135 -23.78 -13.93 -6.15
C GLU A 135 -23.35 -12.48 -6.35
N LEU A 136 -22.29 -12.20 -7.11
CA LEU A 136 -21.89 -10.83 -7.45
C LEU A 136 -22.99 -10.11 -8.26
N TYR A 137 -23.63 -10.81 -9.21
CA TYR A 137 -24.80 -10.27 -9.91
C TYR A 137 -25.97 -10.00 -8.96
N ALA A 138 -26.29 -10.94 -8.06
CA ALA A 138 -27.35 -10.78 -7.07
C ALA A 138 -27.09 -9.62 -6.10
N PHE A 139 -25.85 -9.50 -5.63
CA PHE A 139 -25.35 -8.43 -4.77
C PHE A 139 -25.53 -7.06 -5.43
N ARG A 140 -25.04 -6.91 -6.67
CA ARG A 140 -25.21 -5.71 -7.48
C ARG A 140 -26.68 -5.35 -7.68
N GLU A 141 -27.52 -6.31 -8.10
CA GLU A 141 -28.95 -6.06 -8.34
C GLU A 141 -29.68 -5.62 -7.05
N TYR A 142 -29.35 -6.25 -5.92
CA TYR A 142 -29.90 -5.87 -4.62
C TYR A 142 -29.50 -4.44 -4.25
N TRP A 143 -28.21 -4.09 -4.39
CA TRP A 143 -27.71 -2.77 -4.03
C TRP A 143 -28.27 -1.65 -4.90
N LEU A 144 -28.38 -1.87 -6.21
CA LEU A 144 -29.02 -0.91 -7.12
C LEU A 144 -30.50 -0.68 -6.79
N ALA A 145 -31.18 -1.68 -6.23
CA ALA A 145 -32.59 -1.56 -5.86
C ALA A 145 -32.82 -0.98 -4.45
N ASN A 146 -31.89 -1.20 -3.50
CA ASN A 146 -32.16 -0.97 -2.07
C ASN A 146 -31.14 -0.08 -1.36
N MET A 147 -29.94 0.10 -1.90
CA MET A 147 -28.80 0.74 -1.20
C MET A 147 -28.33 2.02 -1.91
N THR A 148 -29.20 2.67 -2.68
CA THR A 148 -28.88 3.85 -3.51
C THR A 148 -28.51 5.10 -2.70
N GLU A 149 -28.82 5.14 -1.41
CA GLU A 149 -28.49 6.27 -0.51
C GLU A 149 -27.09 6.13 0.12
N VAL A 150 -26.42 4.98 0.00
CA VAL A 150 -25.09 4.76 0.57
C VAL A 150 -24.04 5.47 -0.30
N PRO A 151 -23.30 6.47 0.22
CA PRO A 151 -22.22 7.11 -0.52
C PRO A 151 -21.02 6.17 -0.64
N ARG A 152 -20.55 5.96 -1.87
CA ARG A 152 -19.46 5.04 -2.20
C ARG A 152 -18.92 5.25 -3.60
N ASP A 153 -17.65 4.92 -3.81
CA ASP A 153 -17.07 4.70 -5.12
C ASP A 153 -17.13 3.21 -5.52
N LEU A 154 -16.94 2.31 -4.55
CA LEU A 154 -16.99 0.86 -4.73
C LEU A 154 -17.83 0.19 -3.62
N ALA A 155 -18.43 -0.97 -3.93
CA ALA A 155 -19.02 -1.85 -2.92
C ALA A 155 -18.38 -3.24 -2.97
N HIS A 156 -17.98 -3.78 -1.82
CA HIS A 156 -17.35 -5.09 -1.71
C HIS A 156 -18.16 -6.02 -0.81
N PHE A 157 -18.48 -7.21 -1.32
CA PHE A 157 -19.16 -8.25 -0.55
C PHE A 157 -18.14 -9.21 0.06
N LEU A 158 -18.12 -9.30 1.40
CA LEU A 158 -17.24 -10.17 2.17
C LEU A 158 -18.04 -11.37 2.70
N SER A 159 -17.70 -12.57 2.23
CA SER A 159 -18.48 -13.77 2.49
C SER A 159 -17.67 -14.86 3.20
N GLY A 160 -18.24 -15.41 4.27
CA GLY A 160 -17.70 -16.61 4.91
C GLY A 160 -18.07 -17.92 4.18
N ARG A 161 -18.90 -17.84 3.13
CA ARG A 161 -19.39 -19.02 2.39
C ARG A 161 -18.30 -19.58 1.47
N GLY A 162 -18.29 -20.90 1.30
CA GLY A 162 -17.37 -21.58 0.38
C GLY A 162 -17.83 -21.49 -1.08
N LEU A 163 -17.56 -20.38 -1.75
CA LEU A 163 -18.00 -20.11 -3.14
C LEU A 163 -16.92 -20.31 -4.21
N GLY A 164 -15.65 -20.47 -3.83
CA GLY A 164 -14.54 -20.83 -4.74
C GLY A 164 -13.43 -19.79 -4.81
N GLY A 165 -13.73 -18.53 -4.52
CA GLY A 165 -12.75 -17.46 -4.35
C GLY A 165 -13.36 -16.07 -4.47
N GLY A 166 -12.89 -15.26 -5.43
CA GLY A 166 -13.38 -13.90 -5.66
C GLY A 166 -13.91 -13.66 -7.07
N VAL A 167 -14.61 -12.55 -7.26
CA VAL A 167 -15.01 -12.06 -8.59
C VAL A 167 -15.25 -10.55 -8.50
N ALA A 168 -14.89 -9.83 -9.57
CA ALA A 168 -15.10 -8.40 -9.67
C ALA A 168 -15.33 -7.98 -11.12
N TRP A 169 -15.98 -6.83 -11.32
CA TRP A 169 -15.95 -6.17 -12.61
C TRP A 169 -14.62 -5.43 -12.84
N LEU A 170 -14.12 -5.46 -14.07
CA LEU A 170 -12.85 -4.86 -14.45
C LEU A 170 -13.01 -3.38 -14.85
N GLY A 171 -12.20 -2.51 -14.25
CA GLY A 171 -12.07 -1.10 -14.64
C GLY A 171 -13.34 -0.28 -14.42
N VAL A 172 -13.89 -0.39 -13.21
CA VAL A 172 -15.20 0.16 -12.83
C VAL A 172 -15.13 1.13 -11.65
N ILE A 173 -13.94 1.61 -11.30
CA ILE A 173 -13.81 2.71 -10.35
C ILE A 173 -14.68 3.90 -10.82
N CYS A 174 -15.43 4.51 -9.89
CA CYS A 174 -16.44 5.53 -10.15
C CYS A 174 -17.72 5.08 -10.90
N ASN A 175 -17.86 3.81 -11.28
CA ASN A 175 -19.05 3.32 -11.97
C ASN A 175 -20.06 2.81 -10.94
N SER A 176 -21.07 3.61 -10.58
CA SER A 176 -22.03 3.20 -9.55
C SER A 176 -22.88 1.98 -9.94
N ASP A 177 -23.02 1.70 -11.24
CA ASP A 177 -23.73 0.55 -11.76
C ASP A 177 -22.92 -0.75 -11.68
N TYR A 178 -21.59 -0.72 -11.78
CA TYR A 178 -20.76 -1.93 -11.88
C TYR A 178 -19.58 -1.97 -10.90
N GLY A 179 -19.35 -0.93 -10.10
CA GLY A 179 -18.32 -0.81 -9.07
C GLY A 179 -18.61 -1.72 -7.87
N TYR A 180 -18.51 -3.02 -8.12
CA TYR A 180 -18.78 -4.09 -7.18
C TYR A 180 -17.72 -5.19 -7.30
N ALA A 181 -17.38 -5.77 -6.15
CA ALA A 181 -16.51 -6.92 -6.01
C ALA A 181 -17.07 -7.87 -4.94
N LEU A 182 -16.65 -9.13 -4.99
CA LEU A 182 -17.04 -10.18 -4.06
C LEU A 182 -15.83 -11.02 -3.71
N SER A 183 -15.61 -11.24 -2.42
CA SER A 183 -14.58 -12.15 -1.91
C SER A 183 -15.21 -13.14 -0.95
N ALA A 184 -15.06 -14.42 -1.25
CA ALA A 184 -15.64 -15.51 -0.48
C ALA A 184 -14.56 -16.38 0.17
N ASN A 185 -15.00 -17.44 0.85
CA ASN A 185 -14.15 -18.36 1.59
C ASN A 185 -13.31 -17.66 2.67
N LEU A 186 -13.77 -16.51 3.17
CA LEU A 186 -13.04 -15.76 4.18
C LEU A 186 -12.95 -16.55 5.48
N SER A 187 -11.81 -16.39 6.14
CA SER A 187 -11.46 -17.10 7.37
C SER A 187 -11.52 -16.21 8.61
N GLY A 188 -11.60 -14.88 8.43
CA GLY A 188 -11.60 -13.92 9.53
C GLY A 188 -10.20 -13.69 10.11
N PHE A 189 -9.16 -14.02 9.33
CA PHE A 189 -7.77 -13.94 9.75
C PHE A 189 -6.83 -13.67 8.56
N PHE A 190 -5.83 -12.85 8.81
CA PHE A 190 -4.58 -12.77 8.05
C PHE A 190 -3.47 -12.25 8.98
N PRO A 191 -2.18 -12.51 8.68
CA PRO A 191 -1.09 -12.00 9.51
C PRO A 191 -0.94 -10.48 9.36
N TYR A 192 -0.87 -9.79 10.50
CA TYR A 192 -0.55 -8.36 10.58
C TYR A 192 0.53 -8.12 11.65
N PRO A 193 1.62 -7.35 11.40
CA PRO A 193 1.95 -6.64 10.16
C PRO A 193 1.98 -7.54 8.92
N ILE A 194 1.73 -6.96 7.74
CA ILE A 194 1.58 -7.71 6.48
C ILE A 194 2.83 -8.58 6.26
N LEU A 195 2.63 -9.88 6.07
CA LEU A 195 3.71 -10.82 5.76
C LEU A 195 3.57 -11.32 4.33
N ASP A 196 4.66 -11.29 3.58
CA ASP A 196 4.73 -11.99 2.30
C ASP A 196 4.78 -13.50 2.49
N ASN A 197 4.36 -14.24 1.47
CA ASN A 197 4.55 -15.68 1.37
C ASN A 197 3.97 -16.48 2.56
N ASN A 198 2.90 -15.98 3.18
CA ASN A 198 2.25 -16.64 4.31
C ASN A 198 0.97 -17.35 3.87
N GLY A 199 0.82 -18.63 4.21
CA GLY A 199 -0.35 -19.43 3.85
C GLY A 199 -1.68 -18.94 4.41
N SER A 200 -1.65 -18.03 5.38
CA SER A 200 -2.83 -17.42 6.01
C SER A 200 -3.26 -16.11 5.35
N ASN A 201 -2.61 -15.68 4.26
CA ASN A 201 -2.94 -14.43 3.56
C ASN A 201 -4.21 -14.48 2.72
N TRP A 202 -5.02 -15.54 2.79
CA TRP A 202 -6.14 -15.73 1.85
C TRP A 202 -7.06 -14.52 1.80
N ASP A 203 -7.58 -14.10 2.95
CA ASP A 203 -8.54 -13.01 3.08
C ASP A 203 -7.97 -11.69 2.51
N LEU A 204 -6.76 -11.30 2.92
CA LEU A 204 -6.09 -10.09 2.44
C LEU A 204 -5.82 -10.17 0.93
N MET A 205 -5.31 -11.30 0.44
CA MET A 205 -4.97 -11.52 -0.96
C MET A 205 -6.21 -11.42 -1.84
N VAL A 206 -7.27 -12.17 -1.54
CA VAL A 206 -8.46 -12.23 -2.40
C VAL A 206 -9.20 -10.90 -2.41
N VAL A 207 -9.31 -10.20 -1.28
CA VAL A 207 -9.99 -8.90 -1.23
C VAL A 207 -9.20 -7.87 -2.04
N THR A 208 -7.89 -7.80 -1.82
CA THR A 208 -7.01 -6.87 -2.56
C THR A 208 -6.98 -7.19 -4.06
N HIS A 209 -7.03 -8.48 -4.44
CA HIS A 209 -7.08 -8.93 -5.84
C HIS A 209 -8.36 -8.46 -6.55
N GLU A 210 -9.52 -8.67 -5.93
CA GLU A 210 -10.80 -8.29 -6.53
C GLU A 210 -10.97 -6.77 -6.58
N THR A 211 -10.49 -6.05 -5.57
CA THR A 211 -10.41 -4.59 -5.61
C THR A 211 -9.44 -4.11 -6.72
N GLY A 212 -8.35 -4.84 -6.97
CA GLY A 212 -7.43 -4.60 -8.08
C GLY A 212 -8.14 -4.60 -9.43
N HIS A 213 -9.03 -5.58 -9.68
CA HIS A 213 -9.86 -5.60 -10.89
C HIS A 213 -10.77 -4.38 -10.99
N ASN A 214 -11.44 -3.98 -9.91
CA ASN A 214 -12.24 -2.74 -9.92
C ASN A 214 -11.38 -1.52 -10.30
N CYS A 215 -10.10 -1.51 -9.91
CA CYS A 215 -9.08 -0.52 -10.26
C CYS A 215 -8.34 -0.80 -11.59
N SER A 216 -8.91 -1.61 -12.49
CA SER A 216 -8.42 -1.93 -13.84
C SER A 216 -7.22 -2.88 -13.94
N ALA A 217 -6.74 -3.47 -12.85
CA ALA A 217 -5.64 -4.43 -12.91
C ALA A 217 -6.08 -5.75 -13.57
N PRO A 218 -5.43 -6.22 -14.64
CA PRO A 218 -5.64 -7.57 -15.15
C PRO A 218 -4.85 -8.60 -14.33
N HIS A 219 -5.09 -9.89 -14.56
CA HIS A 219 -4.19 -10.90 -14.02
C HIS A 219 -2.80 -10.81 -14.66
N THR A 220 -1.77 -11.14 -13.89
CA THR A 220 -0.36 -11.13 -14.34
C THR A 220 -0.11 -12.02 -15.56
N HIS A 221 -0.77 -13.17 -15.66
CA HIS A 221 -0.63 -14.07 -16.80
C HIS A 221 -1.30 -13.55 -18.08
N ASN A 222 -2.34 -12.72 -17.97
CA ASN A 222 -2.96 -12.05 -19.12
C ASN A 222 -2.01 -11.03 -19.79
N VAL A 223 -1.05 -10.51 -19.05
CA VAL A 223 -0.07 -9.52 -19.52
C VAL A 223 1.35 -10.09 -19.64
N GLY A 224 1.50 -11.41 -19.47
CA GLY A 224 2.76 -12.12 -19.68
C GLY A 224 3.82 -11.92 -18.59
N ILE A 225 3.42 -11.50 -17.38
CA ILE A 225 4.30 -11.38 -16.21
C ILE A 225 4.63 -12.75 -15.63
N ASP A 226 3.63 -13.65 -15.58
CA ASP A 226 3.81 -15.05 -15.20
C ASP A 226 2.95 -15.97 -16.07
N GLN A 227 2.97 -17.26 -15.75
CA GLN A 227 2.18 -18.28 -16.44
C GLN A 227 1.38 -19.14 -15.45
N CYS A 228 1.22 -18.72 -14.20
CA CYS A 228 0.60 -19.54 -13.16
C CYS A 228 -0.91 -19.78 -13.42
N GLY A 229 -1.55 -18.94 -14.23
CA GLY A 229 -2.97 -19.02 -14.57
C GLY A 229 -3.27 -19.52 -15.98
N CYS A 230 -2.28 -19.89 -16.80
CA CYS A 230 -2.50 -20.13 -18.23
C CYS A 230 -3.50 -21.26 -18.56
N ASP A 231 -3.64 -22.27 -17.69
CA ASP A 231 -4.63 -23.35 -17.90
C ASP A 231 -6.07 -22.85 -17.74
N TYR A 232 -6.27 -21.68 -17.14
CA TYR A 232 -7.55 -20.99 -16.97
C TYR A 232 -7.81 -19.92 -18.04
N GLY A 233 -6.90 -19.77 -19.01
CA GLY A 233 -7.00 -18.82 -20.10
C GLY A 233 -6.06 -17.62 -19.96
N GLY A 234 -6.21 -16.62 -20.83
CA GLY A 234 -5.46 -15.36 -20.76
C GLY A 234 -4.05 -15.38 -21.36
N CYS A 235 -3.45 -16.54 -21.55
CA CYS A 235 -2.14 -16.70 -22.21
C CYS A 235 -2.25 -16.97 -23.72
N PRO A 236 -1.18 -16.76 -24.50
CA PRO A 236 -1.13 -17.17 -25.91
C PRO A 236 -1.40 -18.66 -26.10
N ASP A 237 -2.03 -19.01 -27.23
CA ASP A 237 -2.37 -20.39 -27.58
C ASP A 237 -1.16 -21.33 -27.48
N GLY A 238 -1.33 -22.42 -26.71
CA GLY A 238 -0.31 -23.45 -26.53
C GLY A 238 0.67 -23.21 -25.39
N VAL A 239 0.50 -22.14 -24.61
CA VAL A 239 1.20 -21.91 -23.34
C VAL A 239 0.40 -22.59 -22.21
N SER A 240 1.04 -23.51 -21.50
CA SER A 240 0.46 -24.17 -20.32
C SER A 240 0.89 -23.47 -19.04
N THR A 241 0.24 -23.81 -17.94
CA THR A 241 0.62 -23.32 -16.61
C THR A 241 2.07 -23.63 -16.28
N ASP A 242 2.80 -22.62 -15.81
CA ASP A 242 4.15 -22.75 -15.25
C ASP A 242 4.23 -22.09 -13.87
N CYS A 243 4.69 -22.86 -12.89
CA CYS A 243 4.78 -22.48 -11.50
C CYS A 243 6.15 -21.90 -11.10
N SER A 244 7.01 -21.55 -12.07
CA SER A 244 8.32 -20.97 -11.80
C SER A 244 8.26 -19.72 -10.92
N ALA A 245 7.30 -18.82 -11.16
CA ALA A 245 7.14 -17.61 -10.35
C ALA A 245 6.77 -17.95 -8.88
N ALA A 246 5.93 -18.97 -8.67
CA ALA A 246 5.61 -19.49 -7.34
C ALA A 246 6.86 -20.06 -6.64
N GLN A 247 7.65 -20.86 -7.35
CA GLN A 247 8.87 -21.50 -6.81
C GLN A 247 9.97 -20.51 -6.47
N LEU A 248 10.01 -19.37 -7.18
CA LEU A 248 10.92 -18.27 -6.92
C LEU A 248 10.41 -17.34 -5.80
N GLY A 249 9.17 -17.54 -5.34
CA GLY A 249 8.56 -16.69 -4.32
C GLY A 249 8.38 -15.25 -4.77
N VAL A 250 8.12 -15.00 -6.07
CA VAL A 250 7.99 -13.65 -6.66
C VAL A 250 6.59 -13.36 -7.19
N ALA A 251 5.61 -14.23 -6.92
CA ALA A 251 4.26 -14.04 -7.40
C ALA A 251 3.52 -12.96 -6.58
N THR A 252 2.86 -12.05 -7.27
CA THR A 252 2.19 -10.87 -6.69
C THR A 252 0.67 -11.00 -6.72
N ILE A 253 -0.06 -10.08 -6.10
CA ILE A 253 -1.50 -10.18 -5.81
C ILE A 253 -2.35 -10.57 -7.01
N MET A 254 -2.07 -10.04 -8.21
CA MET A 254 -2.84 -10.35 -9.44
C MET A 254 -2.49 -11.70 -10.08
N SER A 255 -1.70 -12.54 -9.42
CA SER A 255 -1.25 -13.84 -9.91
C SER A 255 -2.11 -15.00 -9.43
N TYR A 256 -2.14 -16.05 -10.26
CA TYR A 256 -2.77 -17.34 -9.93
C TYR A 256 -1.76 -18.34 -9.36
N CYS A 257 -0.55 -17.91 -8.98
CA CYS A 257 0.47 -18.79 -8.43
C CYS A 257 0.10 -19.45 -7.10
N HIS A 258 -0.94 -18.99 -6.42
CA HIS A 258 -1.50 -19.71 -5.28
C HIS A 258 -2.13 -21.06 -5.67
N LEU A 259 -2.43 -21.30 -6.95
CA LEU A 259 -2.91 -22.60 -7.47
C LEU A 259 -1.76 -23.61 -7.65
N CYS A 260 -0.52 -23.13 -7.63
CA CYS A 260 0.65 -23.99 -7.66
C CYS A 260 0.89 -24.67 -6.30
N PRO A 261 1.69 -25.75 -6.25
CA PRO A 261 2.16 -26.30 -4.98
C PRO A 261 2.75 -25.19 -4.10
N GLY A 262 2.33 -25.13 -2.83
CA GLY A 262 2.66 -24.02 -1.91
C GLY A 262 1.43 -23.18 -1.54
N GLY A 263 0.38 -23.18 -2.36
CA GLY A 263 -0.86 -22.50 -2.01
C GLY A 263 -0.65 -20.99 -1.86
N ILE A 264 -1.37 -20.38 -0.92
CA ILE A 264 -1.27 -18.94 -0.64
C ILE A 264 0.12 -18.50 -0.17
N ALA A 265 0.94 -19.41 0.37
CA ALA A 265 2.32 -19.10 0.72
C ALA A 265 3.19 -18.73 -0.50
N ASN A 266 2.70 -18.89 -1.73
CA ASN A 266 3.39 -18.45 -2.93
C ASN A 266 3.28 -16.94 -3.19
N MET A 267 2.36 -16.24 -2.51
CA MET A 267 1.94 -14.88 -2.85
C MET A 267 2.62 -13.83 -1.97
N ARG A 268 3.21 -12.82 -2.61
CA ARG A 268 3.59 -11.55 -1.99
C ARG A 268 2.41 -10.59 -1.98
N MET A 269 2.25 -9.86 -0.88
CA MET A 269 1.21 -8.85 -0.69
C MET A 269 1.66 -7.52 -1.31
N GLU A 270 1.97 -7.58 -2.61
CA GLU A 270 2.31 -6.44 -3.46
C GLU A 270 1.71 -6.62 -4.85
N PHE A 271 1.48 -5.52 -5.55
CA PHE A 271 1.23 -5.54 -6.98
C PHE A 271 2.55 -5.69 -7.75
N HIS A 272 2.50 -6.19 -8.99
CA HIS A 272 3.69 -6.20 -9.83
C HIS A 272 3.91 -4.79 -10.40
N PRO A 273 5.16 -4.31 -10.57
CA PRO A 273 5.43 -2.97 -11.09
C PRO A 273 4.73 -2.63 -12.43
N THR A 274 4.58 -3.63 -13.32
CA THR A 274 3.81 -3.48 -14.57
C THR A 274 2.31 -3.30 -14.33
N ILE A 275 1.74 -3.98 -13.33
CA ILE A 275 0.33 -3.80 -12.95
C ILE A 275 0.10 -2.40 -12.37
N GLU A 276 1.03 -1.93 -11.54
CA GLU A 276 1.03 -0.58 -10.99
C GLU A 276 1.06 0.48 -12.09
N SER A 277 2.12 0.46 -12.92
CA SER A 277 2.40 1.54 -13.87
C SER A 277 1.42 1.62 -15.03
N ASP A 278 0.95 0.47 -15.51
CA ASP A 278 0.21 0.40 -16.77
C ASP A 278 -1.31 0.35 -16.54
N TYR A 279 -1.77 0.02 -15.32
CA TYR A 279 -3.18 -0.22 -15.02
C TYR A 279 -3.68 0.55 -13.79
N LEU A 280 -3.15 0.25 -12.60
CA LEU A 280 -3.67 0.81 -11.34
C LEU A 280 -3.49 2.33 -11.27
N ILE A 281 -2.25 2.81 -11.39
CA ILE A 281 -1.92 4.23 -11.28
C ILE A 281 -2.67 5.06 -12.34
N PRO A 282 -2.73 4.67 -13.63
CA PRO A 282 -3.53 5.39 -14.62
C PRO A 282 -5.04 5.40 -14.31
N ALA A 283 -5.60 4.28 -13.85
CA ALA A 283 -7.03 4.18 -13.54
C ALA A 283 -7.41 5.12 -12.39
N VAL A 284 -6.67 5.07 -11.29
CA VAL A 284 -6.92 5.92 -10.11
C VAL A 284 -6.72 7.39 -10.46
N ASN A 285 -5.61 7.77 -11.12
CA ASN A 285 -5.36 9.18 -11.46
C ASN A 285 -6.35 9.76 -12.47
N SER A 286 -7.05 8.92 -13.24
CA SER A 286 -8.08 9.37 -14.19
C SER A 286 -9.51 9.27 -13.65
N ALA A 287 -9.68 8.71 -12.44
CA ALA A 287 -10.97 8.52 -11.79
C ALA A 287 -11.49 9.86 -11.23
N SER A 288 -12.49 10.44 -11.90
CA SER A 288 -13.01 11.78 -11.55
C SER A 288 -13.86 11.82 -10.27
N CYS A 289 -14.25 10.67 -9.72
CA CYS A 289 -14.99 10.59 -8.46
C CYS A 289 -14.08 10.69 -7.24
N LEU A 290 -12.82 10.27 -7.37
CA LEU A 290 -11.91 10.21 -6.24
C LEU A 290 -11.50 11.61 -5.81
N VAL A 291 -11.41 11.78 -4.51
CA VAL A 291 -10.90 12.98 -3.88
C VAL A 291 -9.49 12.72 -3.38
N PRO A 292 -8.64 13.74 -3.24
CA PRO A 292 -7.40 13.58 -2.51
C PRO A 292 -7.68 13.01 -1.12
N CYS A 293 -6.81 12.10 -0.67
CA CYS A 293 -6.86 11.58 0.68
C CYS A 293 -6.89 12.75 1.68
N PRO A 294 -7.58 12.59 2.82
CA PRO A 294 -7.43 13.49 3.94
C PRO A 294 -5.94 13.71 4.18
N GLU A 295 -5.53 14.97 4.28
CA GLU A 295 -4.12 15.34 4.38
C GLU A 295 -3.43 14.48 5.44
N PRO A 296 -2.26 13.89 5.14
CA PRO A 296 -1.41 13.34 6.18
C PRO A 296 -1.13 14.51 7.14
N CYS A 297 -1.63 14.40 8.37
CA CYS A 297 -1.75 15.48 9.36
C CYS A 297 -3.03 16.35 9.19
N PRO A 298 -4.21 15.81 9.58
CA PRO A 298 -5.45 16.61 9.67
C PRO A 298 -5.32 17.79 10.66
N ALA A 299 -4.26 17.82 11.47
CA ALA A 299 -3.88 18.90 12.35
C ALA A 299 -3.18 20.10 11.67
N ASP A 300 -2.78 20.03 10.39
CA ASP A 300 -2.41 21.21 9.58
C ASP A 300 -3.68 21.85 9.01
N VAL A 301 -4.37 22.54 9.90
CA VAL A 301 -5.67 23.14 9.64
C VAL A 301 -5.58 24.39 8.76
N ASN A 302 -4.36 24.88 8.52
CA ASN A 302 -4.10 26.09 7.75
C ASN A 302 -3.50 25.81 6.35
N GLY A 303 -3.02 24.59 6.12
CA GLY A 303 -2.52 24.08 4.85
C GLY A 303 -1.13 24.60 4.48
N ASP A 304 -0.29 24.93 5.47
CA ASP A 304 1.08 25.42 5.27
C ASP A 304 2.15 24.35 5.46
N THR A 305 1.74 23.08 5.46
CA THR A 305 2.58 21.87 5.53
C THR A 305 3.38 21.75 6.83
N GLN A 306 2.88 22.38 7.90
CA GLN A 306 3.43 22.28 9.25
C GLN A 306 2.27 22.28 10.26
N VAL A 307 2.25 21.33 11.20
CA VAL A 307 1.43 21.44 12.41
C VAL A 307 2.18 22.28 13.42
N GLY A 308 1.77 23.52 13.56
CA GLY A 308 2.49 24.52 14.34
C GLY A 308 1.62 25.40 15.22
N PHE A 309 2.22 26.51 15.63
CA PHE A 309 1.51 27.51 16.44
C PHE A 309 0.39 28.19 15.65
N ASP A 310 0.54 28.31 14.33
CA ASP A 310 -0.46 28.96 13.49
C ASP A 310 -1.73 28.08 13.34
N ASP A 311 -1.59 26.76 13.33
CA ASP A 311 -2.70 25.79 13.43
C ASP A 311 -3.39 25.83 14.79
N LEU A 312 -2.60 25.91 15.86
CA LEU A 312 -3.12 26.04 17.21
C LEU A 312 -4.00 27.29 17.33
N VAL A 313 -3.61 28.39 16.66
CA VAL A 313 -4.41 29.62 16.64
C VAL A 313 -5.73 29.41 15.90
N VAL A 314 -5.75 28.64 14.81
CA VAL A 314 -6.98 28.32 14.06
C VAL A 314 -7.92 27.44 14.91
N VAL A 315 -7.41 26.37 15.54
CA VAL A 315 -8.22 25.51 16.44
C VAL A 315 -8.81 26.30 17.61
N LEU A 316 -8.02 27.18 18.24
CA LEU A 316 -8.53 28.01 19.33
C LEU A 316 -9.50 29.10 18.87
N ALA A 317 -9.40 29.55 17.62
CA ALA A 317 -10.28 30.58 17.06
C ALA A 317 -11.68 30.04 16.73
N ASP A 318 -11.76 28.78 16.31
CA ASP A 318 -13.00 28.13 15.86
C ASP A 318 -13.69 27.29 16.95
N TRP A 319 -13.24 27.43 18.20
CA TRP A 319 -13.73 26.69 19.36
C TRP A 319 -15.27 26.72 19.51
N GLY A 320 -15.87 25.53 19.56
CA GLY A 320 -17.32 25.33 19.63
C GLY A 320 -17.89 24.60 18.41
N SER A 321 -19.20 24.65 18.22
CA SER A 321 -19.86 23.93 17.13
C SER A 321 -19.40 24.45 15.77
N CYS A 322 -18.78 23.57 15.01
CA CYS A 322 -18.25 23.88 13.69
C CYS A 322 -18.40 22.62 12.85
N SER A 323 -19.31 22.65 11.87
CA SER A 323 -19.54 21.49 11.00
C SER A 323 -18.77 21.71 9.71
N GLY A 324 -17.71 20.94 9.49
CA GLY A 324 -16.91 21.02 8.26
C GLY A 324 -15.95 22.22 8.21
N CYS A 325 -15.30 22.52 9.33
CA CYS A 325 -14.18 23.45 9.32
C CYS A 325 -12.91 22.69 9.67
N ALA A 326 -11.78 23.14 9.12
CA ALA A 326 -10.49 22.49 9.30
C ALA A 326 -10.08 22.36 10.78
N ALA A 327 -10.58 23.23 11.66
CA ALA A 327 -10.34 23.17 13.11
C ALA A 327 -11.00 21.99 13.84
N ASP A 328 -12.01 21.34 13.26
CA ASP A 328 -12.68 20.13 13.78
C ASP A 328 -11.91 18.89 13.30
N ILE A 329 -10.68 18.77 13.78
CA ILE A 329 -9.66 17.79 13.35
C ILE A 329 -10.14 16.34 13.53
N ASP A 330 -10.91 16.05 14.58
CA ASP A 330 -11.45 14.71 14.85
C ASP A 330 -12.83 14.44 14.20
N ALA A 331 -13.34 15.43 13.45
CA ALA A 331 -14.61 15.44 12.74
C ALA A 331 -15.82 15.12 13.64
N SER A 332 -15.80 15.54 14.91
CA SER A 332 -16.91 15.35 15.84
C SER A 332 -18.06 16.35 15.63
N GLY A 333 -17.87 17.38 14.80
CA GLY A 333 -18.78 18.48 14.56
C GLY A 333 -18.67 19.60 15.61
N VAL A 334 -17.65 19.55 16.46
CA VAL A 334 -17.38 20.50 17.53
C VAL A 334 -15.87 20.61 17.72
N VAL A 335 -15.34 21.81 17.53
CA VAL A 335 -13.95 22.13 17.89
C VAL A 335 -13.84 22.22 19.40
N ASP A 336 -13.22 21.22 20.03
CA ASP A 336 -13.03 21.13 21.46
C ASP A 336 -11.64 20.64 21.88
N PHE A 337 -11.55 20.11 23.11
CA PHE A 337 -10.28 19.68 23.67
C PHE A 337 -9.70 18.45 22.95
N ASN A 338 -10.52 17.64 22.29
CA ASN A 338 -10.04 16.48 21.54
C ASN A 338 -9.29 16.92 20.28
N ASP A 339 -9.77 17.94 19.56
CA ASP A 339 -9.06 18.51 18.41
C ASP A 339 -7.72 19.11 18.82
N LEU A 340 -7.69 19.79 19.97
CA LEU A 340 -6.44 20.31 20.53
C LEU A 340 -5.45 19.19 20.88
N LEU A 341 -5.93 18.03 21.33
CA LEU A 341 -5.05 16.89 21.63
C LEU A 341 -4.48 16.26 20.37
N VAL A 342 -5.28 16.14 19.30
CA VAL A 342 -4.79 15.65 17.99
C VAL A 342 -3.73 16.63 17.46
N LEU A 343 -4.02 17.93 17.48
CA LEU A 343 -3.06 18.95 17.05
C LEU A 343 -1.73 18.91 17.81
N LEU A 344 -1.79 18.78 19.13
CA LEU A 344 -0.57 18.72 19.95
C LEU A 344 0.19 17.40 19.80
N GLY A 345 -0.48 16.33 19.38
CA GLY A 345 0.12 15.04 19.06
C GLY A 345 0.92 15.05 17.76
N ASP A 346 0.46 15.85 16.79
CA ASP A 346 0.99 15.88 15.43
C ASP A 346 1.95 17.04 15.16
N PHE A 347 2.36 17.78 16.20
CA PHE A 347 3.21 18.97 16.11
C PHE A 347 4.54 18.69 15.37
N GLY A 348 4.71 19.27 14.18
CA GLY A 348 5.84 18.94 13.30
C GLY A 348 5.54 19.20 11.81
N PRO A 349 6.49 18.87 10.91
CA PRO A 349 6.26 18.93 9.46
C PRO A 349 5.19 17.91 9.00
N CYS A 350 4.35 18.30 8.05
CA CYS A 350 3.21 17.53 7.52
C CYS A 350 3.50 16.91 6.15
N GLU A 351 4.63 16.23 6.03
CA GLU A 351 4.92 15.36 4.88
C GLU A 351 5.19 13.97 5.45
N ASP A 352 4.53 12.93 4.92
CA ASP A 352 4.98 11.56 5.15
C ASP A 352 6.41 11.48 4.58
N PRO A 353 7.46 11.35 5.42
CA PRO A 353 8.81 11.41 4.91
C PRO A 353 8.99 10.25 3.92
N LEU A 354 9.41 10.55 2.68
CA LEU A 354 9.75 9.47 1.75
C LEU A 354 10.82 8.61 2.44
N PRO A 355 10.78 7.29 2.23
CA PRO A 355 11.42 6.36 3.16
C PRO A 355 12.95 6.51 3.23
N VAL A 356 13.58 7.20 2.26
CA VAL A 356 15.01 7.51 2.27
C VAL A 356 15.26 9.02 2.33
N GLY A 357 15.75 9.50 3.46
CA GLY A 357 16.26 10.88 3.58
C GLY A 357 17.66 11.03 2.99
N VAL A 358 17.94 12.16 2.34
CA VAL A 358 19.25 12.51 1.78
C VAL A 358 19.69 13.92 2.14
N SER A 359 20.97 14.07 2.47
CA SER A 359 21.66 15.35 2.64
C SER A 359 22.78 15.48 1.60
N TYR A 360 22.78 16.56 0.82
CA TYR A 360 23.80 16.84 -0.18
C TYR A 360 24.83 17.84 0.32
N TYR A 361 26.08 17.69 -0.10
CA TYR A 361 27.21 18.50 0.34
C TYR A 361 28.02 18.98 -0.86
N ASN A 362 28.47 20.23 -0.80
CA ASN A 362 29.41 20.78 -1.78
C ASN A 362 30.85 20.51 -1.30
N LEU A 363 31.60 19.73 -2.08
CA LEU A 363 32.99 19.36 -1.82
C LEU A 363 33.97 20.17 -2.68
N ALA A 364 33.52 21.18 -3.41
CA ALA A 364 34.36 21.97 -4.30
C ALA A 364 35.57 22.56 -3.56
N GLY A 365 36.75 22.42 -4.17
CA GLY A 365 38.02 22.89 -3.61
C GLY A 365 38.62 21.98 -2.54
N THR A 366 37.97 20.88 -2.18
CA THR A 366 38.55 19.84 -1.29
C THR A 366 39.39 18.82 -2.06
N ASN A 367 39.17 18.67 -3.37
CA ASN A 367 39.75 17.61 -4.22
C ASN A 367 39.56 16.22 -3.59
N PRO A 368 38.32 15.77 -3.39
CA PRO A 368 38.05 14.52 -2.69
C PRO A 368 38.66 13.35 -3.48
N SER A 369 39.37 12.48 -2.78
CA SER A 369 39.85 11.20 -3.32
C SER A 369 39.37 9.99 -2.51
N VAL A 370 38.64 10.28 -1.43
CA VAL A 370 37.98 9.38 -0.49
C VAL A 370 36.82 10.15 0.15
N LEU A 371 35.86 9.45 0.75
CA LEU A 371 34.76 10.05 1.48
C LEU A 371 35.26 10.98 2.59
N PRO A 372 34.72 12.21 2.69
CA PRO A 372 35.01 13.11 3.80
C PRO A 372 34.26 12.70 5.07
N ASP A 373 34.68 13.24 6.21
CA ASP A 373 33.86 13.18 7.43
C ASP A 373 32.69 14.17 7.32
N PHE A 374 31.50 13.64 7.05
CA PHE A 374 30.28 14.44 6.89
C PHE A 374 29.78 15.07 8.20
N SER A 375 30.20 14.57 9.38
CA SER A 375 29.69 15.06 10.67
C SER A 375 30.06 16.52 10.95
N GLY A 376 31.15 17.01 10.34
CA GLY A 376 31.61 18.39 10.45
C GLY A 376 31.13 19.30 9.31
N LEU A 377 30.39 18.78 8.34
CA LEU A 377 29.94 19.51 7.16
C LEU A 377 28.49 19.96 7.30
N LYS A 378 28.16 21.10 6.68
CA LYS A 378 26.78 21.57 6.57
C LYS A 378 26.24 21.16 5.19
N PRO A 379 25.08 20.48 5.11
CA PRO A 379 24.48 20.17 3.82
C PRO A 379 24.07 21.45 3.08
N ILE A 380 24.20 21.44 1.75
CA ILE A 380 23.75 22.51 0.86
C ILE A 380 22.25 22.43 0.59
N SER A 381 21.71 21.21 0.62
CA SER A 381 20.30 20.90 0.51
C SER A 381 20.04 19.54 1.14
N THR A 382 18.79 19.32 1.52
CA THR A 382 18.26 18.02 1.90
C THR A 382 17.14 17.67 0.94
N GLY A 383 16.76 16.40 0.92
CA GLY A 383 15.61 15.91 0.21
C GLY A 383 15.30 14.49 0.66
N GLU A 384 14.33 13.88 -0.02
CA GLU A 384 13.93 12.52 0.28
C GLU A 384 13.62 11.78 -1.03
N MET A 385 13.59 10.45 -0.98
CA MET A 385 13.33 9.62 -2.16
C MET A 385 12.79 8.24 -1.81
N LEU A 386 12.16 7.58 -2.79
CA LEU A 386 11.58 6.24 -2.63
C LEU A 386 12.62 5.12 -2.51
N GLN A 387 13.78 5.26 -3.18
CA GLN A 387 14.84 4.26 -3.18
C GLN A 387 16.17 4.87 -3.65
N ILE A 388 17.30 4.27 -3.25
CA ILE A 388 18.64 4.65 -3.74
C ILE A 388 18.94 3.90 -5.04
N ASN A 389 18.41 4.41 -6.14
CA ASN A 389 18.62 3.89 -7.49
C ASN A 389 18.91 5.05 -8.46
N LEU A 390 20.13 5.59 -8.40
CA LEU A 390 20.60 6.72 -9.20
C LEU A 390 21.60 6.22 -10.24
N PRO A 391 21.19 5.92 -11.48
CA PRO A 391 22.10 5.52 -12.55
C PRO A 391 23.13 6.62 -12.85
N SER A 392 24.28 6.22 -13.41
CA SER A 392 25.33 7.18 -13.77
C SER A 392 24.83 8.22 -14.78
N THR A 393 25.14 9.48 -14.49
CA THR A 393 24.81 10.64 -15.32
C THR A 393 26.01 11.56 -15.44
N GLY A 394 26.16 12.27 -16.57
CA GLY A 394 27.11 13.38 -16.68
C GLY A 394 26.55 14.73 -16.20
N GLY A 395 25.35 14.71 -15.60
CA GLY A 395 24.66 15.88 -15.05
C GLY A 395 24.73 15.91 -13.52
N ALA A 396 23.78 16.61 -12.89
CA ALA A 396 23.74 16.70 -11.45
C ALA A 396 23.46 15.35 -10.79
N PHE A 397 24.14 15.04 -9.68
CA PHE A 397 23.86 13.86 -8.86
C PHE A 397 22.57 14.06 -8.05
N GLY A 398 21.56 13.23 -8.32
CA GLY A 398 20.24 13.36 -7.69
C GLY A 398 19.67 14.79 -7.84
N THR A 399 19.17 15.35 -6.74
CA THR A 399 18.64 16.72 -6.69
C THR A 399 19.65 17.75 -6.16
N SER A 400 20.93 17.39 -6.05
CA SER A 400 21.98 18.26 -5.49
C SER A 400 22.23 19.55 -6.27
N GLY A 401 21.93 19.55 -7.58
CA GLY A 401 22.30 20.62 -8.50
C GLY A 401 23.79 20.66 -8.87
N LEU A 402 24.60 19.68 -8.46
CA LEU A 402 26.04 19.60 -8.71
C LEU A 402 26.40 18.35 -9.50
N SER A 403 27.19 18.50 -10.57
CA SER A 403 27.70 17.39 -11.39
C SER A 403 29.01 16.80 -10.90
N ASP A 404 29.81 17.60 -10.19
CA ASP A 404 31.16 17.27 -9.76
C ASP A 404 31.36 17.82 -8.35
N ASP A 405 32.37 17.29 -7.65
CA ASP A 405 32.70 17.64 -6.26
C ASP A 405 31.45 17.67 -5.35
N VAL A 406 30.62 16.63 -5.41
CA VAL A 406 29.37 16.51 -4.64
C VAL A 406 29.47 15.34 -3.66
N GLY A 407 29.01 15.54 -2.44
CA GLY A 407 28.85 14.48 -1.44
C GLY A 407 27.38 14.25 -1.13
N ALA A 408 27.01 13.04 -0.73
CA ALA A 408 25.67 12.72 -0.27
C ALA A 408 25.69 11.75 0.92
N VAL A 409 24.74 11.96 1.83
CA VAL A 409 24.47 11.10 2.98
C VAL A 409 23.02 10.69 2.92
N PHE A 410 22.76 9.39 2.82
CA PHE A 410 21.44 8.81 2.86
C PHE A 410 21.22 8.14 4.22
N THR A 411 20.03 8.31 4.80
CA THR A 411 19.62 7.73 6.08
C THR A 411 18.22 7.14 5.95
N SER A 412 18.08 5.87 6.30
CA SER A 412 16.83 5.11 6.18
C SER A 412 16.91 3.82 7.01
N MET A 413 15.88 2.99 7.00
CA MET A 413 15.93 1.58 7.40
C MET A 413 15.61 0.70 6.19
N ILE A 414 16.22 -0.48 6.11
CA ILE A 414 15.84 -1.53 5.15
C ILE A 414 15.10 -2.63 5.91
N ASP A 415 13.90 -2.95 5.46
CA ASP A 415 13.05 -4.04 5.94
C ASP A 415 13.46 -5.36 5.27
N PHE A 416 14.07 -6.25 6.05
CA PHE A 416 14.54 -7.55 5.56
C PHE A 416 13.45 -8.61 5.77
N PRO A 417 12.92 -9.25 4.70
CA PRO A 417 11.77 -10.14 4.80
C PRO A 417 12.08 -11.49 5.47
N GLU A 418 13.34 -11.91 5.47
CA GLU A 418 13.77 -13.19 6.05
C GLU A 418 15.04 -13.04 6.89
N ALA A 419 15.12 -13.81 7.97
CA ALA A 419 16.35 -14.01 8.71
C ALA A 419 17.35 -14.83 7.88
N GLY A 420 18.62 -14.47 7.95
CA GLY A 420 19.70 -15.17 7.27
C GLY A 420 20.83 -14.26 6.83
N VAL A 421 21.71 -14.78 5.98
CA VAL A 421 22.84 -14.01 5.45
C VAL A 421 22.40 -13.24 4.22
N TRP A 422 22.46 -11.92 4.31
CA TRP A 422 22.18 -11.01 3.22
C TRP A 422 23.48 -10.39 2.70
N THR A 423 23.59 -10.21 1.40
CA THR A 423 24.64 -9.40 0.78
C THR A 423 24.05 -8.08 0.32
N LEU A 424 24.58 -6.98 0.84
CA LEU A 424 24.27 -5.64 0.38
C LEU A 424 25.36 -5.17 -0.59
N TYR A 425 24.97 -4.39 -1.58
CA TYR A 425 25.88 -3.84 -2.58
C TYR A 425 25.68 -2.34 -2.73
N THR A 426 26.77 -1.65 -3.01
CA THR A 426 26.77 -0.31 -3.57
C THR A 426 27.45 -0.35 -4.93
N GLU A 427 26.75 0.10 -5.99
CA GLU A 427 27.36 0.44 -7.27
C GLU A 427 27.49 1.95 -7.35
N SER A 428 28.71 2.48 -7.34
CA SER A 428 28.97 3.93 -7.36
C SER A 428 30.06 4.35 -8.34
N ASP A 429 29.86 5.53 -8.93
CA ASP A 429 30.88 6.34 -9.59
C ASP A 429 31.59 7.11 -8.47
N ASP A 430 32.92 7.02 -8.42
CA ASP A 430 33.72 7.34 -7.24
C ASP A 430 33.17 6.66 -5.95
N GLY A 431 33.40 7.26 -4.78
CA GLY A 431 33.40 6.51 -3.53
C GLY A 431 32.04 6.40 -2.88
N SER A 432 31.72 5.21 -2.36
CA SER A 432 30.60 5.02 -1.44
C SER A 432 30.91 4.07 -0.28
N LYS A 433 30.17 4.23 0.82
CA LYS A 433 30.18 3.33 1.98
C LYS A 433 28.75 3.06 2.42
N LEU A 434 28.46 1.82 2.78
CA LEU A 434 27.18 1.42 3.37
C LEU A 434 27.42 0.87 4.76
N MET A 435 26.72 1.44 5.73
CA MET A 435 26.69 1.01 7.11
C MET A 435 25.31 0.46 7.48
N VAL A 436 25.29 -0.61 8.29
CA VAL A 436 24.08 -1.22 8.87
C VAL A 436 24.26 -1.22 10.39
N ASP A 437 23.29 -0.66 11.13
CA ASP A 437 23.38 -0.42 12.57
C ASP A 437 24.71 0.28 13.00
N GLY A 438 25.19 1.18 12.14
CA GLY A 438 26.44 1.91 12.34
C GLY A 438 27.72 1.10 12.07
N ALA A 439 27.63 -0.18 11.76
CA ALA A 439 28.77 -1.00 11.35
C ALA A 439 29.00 -0.90 9.84
N LEU A 440 30.24 -0.71 9.40
CA LEU A 440 30.60 -0.68 7.98
C LEU A 440 30.44 -2.07 7.35
N VAL A 441 29.62 -2.16 6.30
CA VAL A 441 29.33 -3.41 5.57
C VAL A 441 29.92 -3.38 4.18
N VAL A 442 29.72 -2.30 3.42
CA VAL A 442 30.26 -2.13 2.08
C VAL A 442 31.23 -0.94 2.08
N ASP A 443 32.45 -1.17 1.61
CA ASP A 443 33.46 -0.14 1.42
C ASP A 443 33.86 -0.10 -0.06
N ASN A 444 33.26 0.83 -0.79
CA ASN A 444 33.50 1.12 -2.20
C ASN A 444 34.12 2.52 -2.34
N ASP A 445 35.00 2.90 -1.42
CA ASP A 445 35.57 4.25 -1.36
C ASP A 445 36.76 4.41 -2.33
N GLY A 446 36.98 5.65 -2.80
CA GLY A 446 38.03 6.01 -3.73
C GLY A 446 37.52 6.61 -5.04
N VAL A 447 38.46 7.00 -5.91
CA VAL A 447 38.13 7.55 -7.24
C VAL A 447 38.12 6.42 -8.26
N HIS A 448 36.99 6.19 -8.91
CA HIS A 448 36.79 5.14 -9.90
C HIS A 448 35.53 5.37 -10.74
N GLY A 449 35.38 4.65 -11.85
CA GLY A 449 34.10 4.62 -12.57
C GLY A 449 33.00 3.91 -11.77
N MET A 450 31.76 3.87 -12.27
CA MET A 450 30.69 2.99 -11.74
C MET A 450 31.19 1.56 -11.53
N VAL A 451 31.39 1.18 -10.28
CA VAL A 451 31.83 -0.15 -9.86
C VAL A 451 30.97 -0.60 -8.70
N GLU A 452 30.60 -1.87 -8.71
CA GLU A 452 29.82 -2.50 -7.67
C GLU A 452 30.72 -3.29 -6.70
N VAL A 453 30.53 -3.04 -5.41
CA VAL A 453 31.15 -3.80 -4.31
C VAL A 453 30.05 -4.27 -3.37
N GLY A 454 30.24 -5.43 -2.77
CA GLY A 454 29.28 -6.01 -1.83
C GLY A 454 29.90 -6.43 -0.50
N GLY A 455 29.06 -6.51 0.52
CA GLY A 455 29.40 -6.95 1.87
C GLY A 455 28.20 -7.66 2.51
N THR A 456 28.48 -8.56 3.44
CA THR A 456 27.46 -9.44 4.03
C THR A 456 27.09 -9.03 5.45
N ILE A 457 25.81 -9.16 5.79
CA ILE A 457 25.29 -9.07 7.16
C ILE A 457 24.55 -10.36 7.52
N GLU A 458 24.41 -10.60 8.83
CA GLU A 458 23.51 -11.63 9.36
C GLU A 458 22.27 -10.94 9.94
N VAL A 459 21.12 -11.16 9.32
CA VAL A 459 19.81 -10.74 9.81
C VAL A 459 19.29 -11.83 10.73
N THR A 460 19.19 -11.55 12.02
CA THR A 460 18.81 -12.56 13.02
C THR A 460 17.28 -12.69 13.17
N GLU A 461 16.55 -11.61 12.93
CA GLU A 461 15.10 -11.54 12.92
C GLU A 461 14.67 -10.68 11.70
N PRO A 462 13.63 -11.06 10.95
CA PRO A 462 13.07 -10.21 9.89
C PRO A 462 12.61 -8.86 10.45
N GLY A 463 12.65 -7.82 9.61
CA GLY A 463 12.21 -6.48 9.98
C GLY A 463 13.18 -5.36 9.59
N PRO A 464 12.87 -4.12 9.98
CA PRO A 464 13.64 -2.94 9.62
C PRO A 464 14.95 -2.84 10.39
N ILE A 465 16.05 -2.63 9.67
CA ILE A 465 17.38 -2.36 10.24
C ILE A 465 17.90 -1.02 9.73
N VAL A 466 18.46 -0.21 10.61
CA VAL A 466 18.97 1.12 10.25
C VAL A 466 20.12 1.00 9.26
N VAL A 467 20.04 1.75 8.17
CA VAL A 467 21.12 1.86 7.20
C VAL A 467 21.52 3.30 6.96
N ARG A 468 22.79 3.46 6.62
CA ARG A 468 23.36 4.75 6.26
C ARG A 468 24.29 4.56 5.07
N VAL A 469 24.08 5.33 4.00
CA VAL A 469 24.93 5.30 2.81
C VAL A 469 25.64 6.64 2.66
N GLU A 470 26.94 6.60 2.45
CA GLU A 470 27.78 7.76 2.14
C GLU A 470 28.24 7.66 0.71
N PHE A 471 28.32 8.81 0.03
CA PHE A 471 28.73 8.91 -1.37
C PHE A 471 29.51 10.19 -1.63
N PHE A 472 30.49 10.14 -2.52
CA PHE A 472 31.04 11.32 -3.16
C PHE A 472 31.32 11.09 -4.64
N GLU A 473 31.16 12.15 -5.43
CA GLU A 473 31.62 12.25 -6.80
C GLU A 473 32.66 13.38 -6.90
N ARG A 474 33.81 13.12 -7.53
CA ARG A 474 34.83 14.13 -7.79
C ARG A 474 34.65 14.76 -9.17
N GLY A 475 34.46 13.95 -10.21
CA GLY A 475 34.05 14.45 -11.50
C GLY A 475 34.12 13.43 -12.64
N GLY A 476 33.24 13.61 -13.62
CA GLY A 476 33.01 12.61 -14.67
C GLY A 476 31.55 12.23 -14.76
N GLY A 477 31.23 10.95 -14.55
CA GLY A 477 29.86 10.50 -14.33
C GLY A 477 29.58 10.47 -12.83
N ALA A 478 28.32 10.59 -12.41
CA ALA A 478 27.91 10.49 -11.02
C ALA A 478 26.75 9.50 -10.91
N GLY A 479 26.87 8.49 -10.04
CA GLY A 479 25.82 7.47 -9.86
C GLY A 479 25.99 6.70 -8.56
N LEU A 480 24.87 6.23 -8.00
CA LEU A 480 24.82 5.39 -6.80
C LEU A 480 23.57 4.50 -6.83
N ILE A 481 23.76 3.19 -6.78
CA ILE A 481 22.66 2.21 -6.69
C ILE A 481 22.92 1.27 -5.52
N VAL A 482 21.92 1.08 -4.65
CA VAL A 482 21.96 0.09 -3.57
C VAL A 482 21.19 -1.16 -4.00
N ARG A 483 21.84 -2.32 -3.85
CA ARG A 483 21.24 -3.63 -4.16
C ARG A 483 21.35 -4.56 -2.97
N TRP A 484 20.54 -5.60 -2.97
CA TRP A 484 20.60 -6.69 -2.01
C TRP A 484 20.46 -8.04 -2.70
N GLU A 485 20.90 -9.09 -2.02
CA GLU A 485 20.69 -10.50 -2.36
C GLU A 485 20.62 -11.28 -1.04
N GLY A 486 19.70 -12.24 -0.92
CA GLY A 486 19.50 -12.95 0.35
C GLY A 486 18.60 -14.18 0.23
N PRO A 487 18.22 -14.78 1.37
CA PRO A 487 17.23 -15.86 1.41
C PRO A 487 15.96 -15.46 0.67
N GLY A 488 15.52 -16.28 -0.31
CA GLY A 488 14.32 -16.03 -1.10
C GLY A 488 14.39 -14.84 -2.09
N VAL A 489 15.49 -14.07 -2.09
CA VAL A 489 15.60 -12.83 -2.88
C VAL A 489 16.83 -12.88 -3.79
N ALA A 490 16.59 -13.00 -5.09
CA ALA A 490 17.61 -12.85 -6.11
C ALA A 490 18.16 -11.42 -6.12
N LYS A 491 19.41 -11.25 -6.56
CA LYS A 491 20.05 -9.95 -6.59
C LYS A 491 19.24 -8.92 -7.37
N ALA A 492 18.83 -7.86 -6.68
CA ALA A 492 18.04 -6.77 -7.24
C ALA A 492 18.35 -5.45 -6.55
N VAL A 493 17.94 -4.33 -7.16
CA VAL A 493 17.85 -3.04 -6.45
C VAL A 493 16.95 -3.23 -5.24
N VAL A 494 17.31 -2.62 -4.10
CA VAL A 494 16.44 -2.65 -2.92
C VAL A 494 15.14 -1.91 -3.29
N PRO A 495 13.99 -2.60 -3.36
CA PRO A 495 12.75 -2.00 -3.86
C PRO A 495 12.27 -0.91 -2.92
N SER A 496 11.51 0.07 -3.42
CA SER A 496 10.89 1.12 -2.59
C SER A 496 10.10 0.56 -1.41
N SER A 497 9.45 -0.59 -1.59
CA SER A 497 8.68 -1.30 -0.56
C SER A 497 9.51 -1.78 0.64
N ALA A 498 10.83 -1.95 0.47
CA ALA A 498 11.73 -2.39 1.53
C ALA A 498 12.38 -1.23 2.30
N TRP A 499 12.16 0.03 1.94
CA TRP A 499 12.68 1.17 2.68
C TRP A 499 11.66 1.67 3.72
N ARG A 500 12.15 2.15 4.87
CA ARG A 500 11.35 2.81 5.91
C ARG A 500 12.06 4.08 6.40
N PRO A 501 11.35 5.16 6.74
CA PRO A 501 11.97 6.35 7.32
C PRO A 501 12.65 6.00 8.65
N VAL A 502 13.72 6.73 8.99
CA VAL A 502 14.28 6.70 10.35
C VAL A 502 13.33 7.55 11.20
N GLY A 503 12.59 6.91 12.10
CA GLY A 503 11.51 7.55 12.87
C GLY A 503 11.94 8.62 13.87
#